data_AF-A0A133KRZ7-F1
#
_entry.id   AF-A0A133KRZ7-F1
#
_cell.length_a   1.000
_cell.length_b   1.000
_cell.length_c   1.000
_cell.angle_alpha   90.00
_cell.angle_beta   90.00
_cell.angle_gamma   90.00
#
_symmetry.space_group_name_H-M   'P 1'
#
loop_
_entity.id
_entity.type
_entity.pdbx_description
1 polymer ?
#
loop_
_entity_poly.entity_id
_entity_poly.type
_entity_poly.pdbx_seq_one_letter_code
_entity_poly.pdbx_strand_id
1 'polypeptide(L)' 'MRTLGGFLMADTTRSFIDALGVKMRGGTLRFQAQYLRLVHIPAPTQVNDEVKAALARSFDDGDRNVATHFAEIAYKEAMR' A
#
# COMPACT_ATOMS: atom_id res chain seq x y z
N MET A 1 -11.27 -1.79 -7.27
CA MET A 1 -9.93 -1.18 -7.45
C MET A 1 -9.55 -0.18 -6.35
N ARG A 2 -10.49 0.57 -5.74
CA ARG A 2 -10.18 1.60 -4.71
C ARG A 2 -9.40 1.11 -3.50
N THR A 3 -9.77 -0.04 -2.93
CA THR A 3 -9.06 -0.65 -1.79
C THR A 3 -7.58 -0.92 -2.09
N LEU A 4 -7.26 -1.39 -3.29
CA LEU A 4 -5.86 -1.56 -3.71
C LEU A 4 -5.15 -0.20 -3.82
N GLY A 5 -5.84 0.83 -4.30
CA GLY A 5 -5.31 2.20 -4.29
C GLY A 5 -4.93 2.67 -2.89
N GLY A 6 -5.76 2.37 -1.88
CA GLY A 6 -5.46 2.63 -0.47
C GLY A 6 -4.19 1.92 0.00
N PHE A 7 -4.00 0.64 -0.34
CA PHE A 7 -2.75 -0.05 -0.04
C PHE A 7 -1.54 0.60 -0.72
N LEU A 8 -1.66 0.96 -2.00
CA LEU A 8 -0.54 1.51 -2.76
C LEU A 8 -0.12 2.91 -2.31
N MET A 9 -1.03 3.70 -1.73
CA MET A 9 -0.70 5.03 -1.21
C MET A 9 -0.13 5.01 0.20
N ALA A 10 -0.39 3.95 0.97
CA ALA A 10 0.11 3.76 2.33
C ALA A 10 1.64 3.80 2.40
N ASP A 11 2.16 4.24 3.54
CA ASP A 11 3.61 4.33 3.74
C ASP A 11 4.29 2.97 3.79
N THR A 12 3.58 1.91 4.16
CA THR A 12 4.05 0.52 4.05
C THR A 12 4.48 0.17 2.62
N THR A 13 3.66 0.51 1.63
CA THR A 13 4.03 0.34 0.21
C THR A 13 5.10 1.33 -0.20
N ARG A 14 5.03 2.59 0.25
CA ARG A 14 6.01 3.60 -0.14
C ARG A 14 7.42 3.28 0.35
N SER A 15 7.58 2.84 1.59
CA SER A 15 8.88 2.42 2.14
C SER A 15 9.50 1.29 1.32
N PHE A 16 8.67 0.40 0.77
CA PHE A 16 9.14 -0.67 -0.12
C PHE A 16 9.70 -0.11 -1.44
N ILE A 17 8.98 0.83 -2.06
CA ILE A 17 9.42 1.50 -3.27
C ILE A 17 10.69 2.32 -3.02
N ASP A 18 10.80 2.97 -1.86
CA ASP A 18 11.97 3.76 -1.48
C ASP A 18 13.20 2.87 -1.20
N ALA A 19 13.00 1.66 -0.66
CA ALA A 19 14.08 0.73 -0.34
C ALA A 19 14.66 0.02 -1.56
N LEU A 20 13.84 -0.31 -2.55
CA LEU A 20 14.28 -1.02 -3.77
C LEU A 20 14.40 -0.11 -5.00
N GLY A 21 13.89 1.11 -4.91
CA GLY A 21 13.98 2.12 -5.96
C GLY A 21 15.31 2.86 -5.95
N VAL A 22 15.72 3.32 -7.13
CA VAL A 22 16.93 4.14 -7.27
C VAL A 22 16.53 5.59 -7.47
N LYS A 23 17.10 6.50 -6.67
CA LYS A 23 16.94 7.95 -6.87
C LYS A 23 17.61 8.38 -8.17
N MET A 24 16.83 8.94 -9.07
CA MET A 24 17.29 9.49 -10.33
C MET A 24 17.68 10.96 -10.19
N ARG A 25 18.53 11.43 -11.10
CA ARG A 25 18.76 12.86 -11.29
C ARG A 25 17.43 13.52 -11.68
N GLY A 26 16.96 14.48 -10.89
CA GLY A 26 15.63 15.11 -11.04
C GLY A 26 14.61 14.75 -9.95
N GLY A 27 15.00 13.98 -8.94
CA GLY A 27 14.18 13.75 -7.74
C GLY A 27 13.09 12.68 -7.88
N THR A 28 13.06 11.95 -9.00
CA THR A 28 12.17 10.81 -9.21
C THR A 28 12.84 9.50 -8.81
N LEU A 29 12.03 8.47 -8.55
CA LEU A 29 12.52 7.10 -8.33
C LEU A 29 12.36 6.30 -9.61
N ARG A 30 13.42 5.59 -10.00
CA ARG A 30 13.34 4.55 -11.01
C ARG A 30 13.13 3.22 -10.29
N PHE A 31 12.05 2.54 -10.68
CA PHE A 31 11.69 1.25 -10.13
C PHE A 31 11.49 0.25 -11.27
N GLN A 32 12.09 -0.92 -11.15
CA GLN A 32 11.88 -2.00 -12.12
C GLN A 32 10.61 -2.77 -11.77
N ALA A 33 9.75 -3.05 -12.76
CA ALA A 33 8.51 -3.78 -12.54
C ALA A 33 8.72 -5.17 -11.93
N GLN A 34 9.90 -5.78 -12.11
CA GLN A 34 10.25 -7.05 -11.49
C GLN A 34 10.16 -7.01 -9.96
N TYR A 35 10.55 -5.89 -9.33
CA TYR A 35 10.50 -5.71 -7.89
C TYR A 35 9.07 -5.46 -7.37
N LEU A 36 8.10 -5.11 -8.23
CA LEU A 36 6.70 -4.98 -7.79
C LEU A 36 6.14 -6.31 -7.31
N ARG A 37 6.67 -7.43 -7.84
CA ARG A 37 6.30 -8.79 -7.42
C ARG A 37 6.71 -9.11 -5.99
N LEU A 38 7.60 -8.31 -5.41
CA LEU A 38 8.06 -8.47 -4.03
C LEU A 38 7.22 -7.65 -3.04
N VAL A 39 6.36 -6.73 -3.53
CA VAL A 39 5.39 -6.03 -2.69
C VAL A 39 4.35 -7.04 -2.22
N HIS A 40 4.40 -7.40 -0.94
CA HIS A 40 3.40 -8.28 -0.37
C HIS A 40 2.12 -7.50 -0.06
N ILE A 41 1.00 -7.93 -0.64
CA ILE A 41 -0.33 -7.36 -0.37
C ILE A 41 -1.22 -8.49 0.15
N PRO A 42 -1.94 -8.31 1.28
CA PRO A 42 -2.87 -9.30 1.78
C PRO A 42 -3.90 -9.71 0.72
N ALA A 43 -4.27 -10.99 0.70
CA ALA A 43 -5.35 -11.43 -0.19
C ALA A 43 -6.67 -10.77 0.24
N PRO A 44 -7.59 -10.47 -0.69
CA PRO A 44 -8.88 -9.86 -0.35
C PRO A 44 -9.71 -10.66 0.66
N THR A 45 -9.51 -11.98 0.74
CA THR A 45 -10.19 -12.86 1.70
C THR A 45 -9.62 -12.80 3.11
N GLN A 46 -8.41 -12.25 3.28
CA GLN A 46 -7.73 -12.13 4.58
C GLN A 46 -8.00 -10.78 5.27
N VAL A 47 -8.66 -9.86 4.58
CA VAL A 47 -8.95 -8.51 5.08
C VAL A 47 -10.44 -8.41 5.31
N ASN A 48 -10.83 -7.91 6.48
CA ASN A 48 -12.24 -7.69 6.78
C ASN A 48 -12.84 -6.57 5.90
N ASP A 49 -14.17 -6.52 5.78
CA ASP A 49 -14.83 -5.57 4.88
C ASP A 49 -14.79 -4.11 5.37
N GLU A 50 -14.69 -3.89 6.68
CA GLU A 50 -14.55 -2.56 7.27
C GLU A 50 -13.23 -1.90 6.87
N VAL A 51 -12.13 -2.65 6.96
CA VAL A 51 -10.79 -2.24 6.57
C VAL A 51 -10.73 -2.00 5.06
N LYS A 52 -11.37 -2.85 4.24
CA LYS A 52 -11.46 -2.61 2.78
C LYS A 52 -12.19 -1.32 2.45
N ALA A 53 -13.28 -1.03 3.15
CA ALA A 53 -14.07 0.18 2.96
C ALA A 53 -13.28 1.43 3.40
N ALA A 54 -12.59 1.36 4.53
CA ALA A 54 -11.74 2.43 5.02
C ALA A 54 -10.57 2.74 4.07
N LEU A 55 -9.91 1.70 3.54
CA LEU A 55 -8.86 1.83 2.52
C LEU A 55 -9.39 2.41 1.20
N ALA A 56 -10.62 2.06 0.81
CA ALA A 56 -11.23 2.65 -0.38
C ALA A 56 -11.53 4.14 -0.17
N ARG A 57 -12.05 4.53 0.99
CA ARG A 57 -12.31 5.93 1.33
C ARG A 57 -11.04 6.75 1.43
N SER A 58 -10.01 6.24 2.09
CA SER A 58 -8.73 6.96 2.19
C SER A 58 -8.10 7.23 0.82
N PHE A 59 -8.29 6.31 -0.13
CA PHE A 59 -7.89 6.53 -1.53
C PHE A 59 -8.69 7.63 -2.21
N ASP A 60 -10.01 7.63 -2.06
CA ASP A 60 -10.88 8.67 -2.63
C ASP A 60 -10.59 10.05 -2.00
N ASP A 61 -10.32 10.10 -0.68
CA ASP A 61 -10.06 11.33 0.09
C ASP A 61 -8.60 11.81 0.00
N GLY A 62 -7.69 10.99 -0.54
CA GLY A 62 -6.27 11.31 -0.60
C GLY A 62 -5.54 11.22 0.75
N ASP A 63 -6.16 10.61 1.78
CA ASP A 63 -5.62 10.57 3.14
C ASP A 63 -4.64 9.40 3.32
N ARG A 64 -3.35 9.72 3.17
CA ARG A 64 -2.24 8.80 3.37
C ARG A 64 -2.18 8.24 4.79
N ASN A 65 -2.48 9.02 5.82
CA ASN A 65 -2.32 8.58 7.20
C ASN A 65 -3.37 7.51 7.54
N VAL A 66 -4.61 7.74 7.10
CA VAL A 66 -5.69 6.76 7.22
C VAL A 66 -5.37 5.51 6.41
N ALA A 67 -4.86 5.67 5.18
CA ALA A 67 -4.44 4.53 4.37
C ALA A 67 -3.36 3.69 5.05
N THR A 68 -2.33 4.32 5.63
CA THR A 68 -1.27 3.64 6.38
C THR A 68 -1.83 2.88 7.58
N HIS A 69 -2.67 3.53 8.39
CA HIS A 69 -3.27 2.91 9.57
C HIS A 69 -4.06 1.64 9.24
N PHE A 70 -4.95 1.72 8.24
CA PHE A 70 -5.76 0.57 7.85
C PHE A 70 -4.96 -0.50 7.09
N ALA A 71 -3.91 -0.12 6.36
CA ALA A 71 -3.00 -1.10 5.75
C ALA A 71 -2.26 -1.92 6.83
N GLU A 72 -1.78 -1.29 7.91
CA GLU A 72 -1.16 -2.00 9.04
C GLU A 72 -2.12 -2.98 9.71
N ILE A 73 -3.38 -2.59 9.90
CA ILE A 73 -4.42 -3.48 10.42
C ILE A 73 -4.60 -4.68 9.47
N ALA A 74 -4.74 -4.44 8.17
CA ALA A 74 -4.89 -5.49 7.18
C ALA A 74 -3.71 -6.49 7.19
N TYR A 75 -2.48 -6.00 7.35
CA TYR A 75 -1.31 -6.88 7.48
C TYR A 75 -1.34 -7.71 8.76
N LYS A 76 -1.77 -7.12 9.89
CA LYS A 76 -1.93 -7.86 11.16
C LYS A 76 -3.01 -8.94 11.07
N GLU A 77 -4.13 -8.65 10.39
CA GLU A 77 -5.20 -9.62 10.16
C GLU A 77 -4.72 -10.77 9.28
N ALA A 78 -3.97 -10.48 8.22
CA ALA A 78 -3.50 -11.48 7.27
C ALA A 78 -2.38 -12.38 7.82
N MET A 79 -1.67 -11.93 8.87
CA MET A 79 -0.67 -12.73 9.59
C MET A 79 -1.27 -13.62 10.69
N ARG A 80 -2.58 -13.49 10.96
CA ARG A 80 -3.29 -14.26 11.98
C ARG A 80 -3.93 -15.51 11.40
#